data_AF-A0A959M5Z3-F1
#
_entry.id   AF-A0A959M5Z3-F1
#
_cell.length_a   1.000
_cell.length_b   1.000
_cell.length_c   1.000
_cell.angle_alpha   90.00
_cell.angle_beta   90.00
_cell.angle_gamma   90.00
#
_symmetry.space_group_name_H-M   'P 1'
#
loop_
_entity.id
_entity.type
_entity.pdbx_description
1 polymer ?
#
loop_
_entity_poly.entity_id
_entity_poly.type
_entity_poly.pdbx_seq_one_letter_code
_entity_poly.pdbx_strand_id
1 'polypeptide(L)'
;MAKKSKLRMTGFARFFFVMIIVVPIAYLGASWYNGEDGLQTIKNWFNTEKPAEQPKEPAQPVQPIEERQAEQPIADQQELLYYKQRVTELEAEADQLKEQVWKLQQELSQLRGE
;
A
#
# COMPACT_ATOMS: atom_id res chain seq x y z
N MET A 1 37.99 -4.16 24.83
CA MET A 1 37.44 -3.06 23.99
C MET A 1 36.99 -3.66 22.66
N ALA A 2 35.71 -3.61 22.32
CA ALA A 2 35.22 -4.18 21.06
C ALA A 2 35.49 -3.21 19.89
N LYS A 3 36.29 -3.64 18.91
CA LYS A 3 36.62 -2.86 17.71
C LYS A 3 35.43 -2.92 16.74
N LYS A 4 34.73 -1.80 16.53
CA LYS A 4 33.70 -1.69 15.48
C LYS A 4 34.36 -1.91 14.11
N SER A 5 34.06 -3.03 13.47
CA SER A 5 34.44 -3.27 12.08
C SER A 5 33.60 -2.34 11.18
N LYS A 6 34.28 -1.61 10.29
CA LYS A 6 33.63 -0.74 9.31
C LYS A 6 33.09 -1.66 8.21
N LEU A 7 31.78 -1.91 8.21
CA LEU A 7 31.14 -2.76 7.21
C LEU A 7 31.38 -2.15 5.82
N ARG A 8 32.23 -2.79 5.02
CA ARG A 8 32.47 -2.36 3.64
C ARG A 8 31.35 -2.91 2.78
N MET A 9 30.33 -2.08 2.56
CA MET A 9 29.28 -2.39 1.61
C MET A 9 29.87 -2.36 0.20
N THR A 10 29.75 -3.48 -0.51
CA THR A 10 30.16 -3.57 -1.92
C THR A 10 29.16 -2.79 -2.79
N GLY A 11 29.58 -2.36 -3.99
CA GLY A 11 28.69 -1.68 -4.93
C GLY A 11 27.44 -2.52 -5.26
N PHE A 12 27.60 -3.84 -5.33
CA PHE A 12 26.50 -4.79 -5.48
C PHE A 12 25.53 -4.75 -4.29
N ALA A 13 26.02 -4.75 -3.05
CA ALA A 13 25.15 -4.65 -1.88
C ALA A 13 24.33 -3.34 -1.90
N ARG A 14 24.94 -2.22 -2.28
CA ARG A 14 24.24 -0.94 -2.43
C ARG A 14 23.13 -1.01 -3.50
N PHE A 15 23.41 -1.63 -4.65
CA PHE A 15 22.39 -1.87 -5.68
C PHE A 15 21.26 -2.78 -5.20
N PHE A 16 21.59 -3.84 -4.46
CA PHE A 16 20.62 -4.79 -3.94
C PHE A 16 19.62 -4.14 -2.97
N PHE A 17 20.09 -3.27 -2.06
CA PHE A 17 19.18 -2.51 -1.19
C PHE A 17 18.26 -1.57 -1.96
N VAL A 18 18.74 -0.97 -3.05
CA VAL A 18 17.89 -0.14 -3.92
C VAL A 18 16.83 -1.00 -4.59
N MET A 19 17.20 -2.17 -5.13
CA MET A 19 16.25 -3.11 -5.74
C MET A 19 15.14 -3.54 -4.79
N ILE A 20 15.45 -3.84 -3.52
CA ILE A 20 14.44 -4.22 -2.52
C ILE A 20 13.36 -3.14 -2.37
N ILE A 21 13.70 -1.87 -2.56
CA ILE A 21 12.74 -0.75 -2.45
C ILE A 21 12.08 -0.46 -3.79
N VAL A 22 12.85 -0.43 -4.88
CA VAL A 22 12.36 -0.03 -6.21
C VAL A 22 11.43 -1.09 -6.80
N VAL A 23 11.72 -2.37 -6.62
CA VAL A 23 10.91 -3.48 -7.18
C VAL A 23 9.46 -3.46 -6.68
N PRO A 24 9.16 -3.40 -5.36
CA PRO A 24 7.78 -3.35 -4.90
C PRO A 24 7.06 -2.06 -5.31
N ILE A 25 7.77 -0.92 -5.33
CA ILE A 25 7.19 0.35 -5.80
C ILE A 25 6.85 0.27 -7.30
N ALA A 26 7.74 -0.30 -8.11
CA ALA A 26 7.51 -0.48 -9.54
C ALA A 26 6.35 -1.45 -9.81
N TYR A 27 6.22 -2.51 -9.01
CA TYR A 27 5.08 -3.43 -9.08
C TYR A 27 3.76 -2.72 -8.80
N LEU A 28 3.71 -1.92 -7.72
CA LEU A 28 2.54 -1.11 -7.38
C LEU A 28 2.19 -0.08 -8.46
N GLY A 29 3.20 0.56 -9.04
CA GLY A 29 3.00 1.51 -10.14
C GLY A 29 2.48 0.83 -11.41
N ALA A 30 3.00 -0.35 -11.75
CA ALA A 30 2.56 -1.13 -12.91
C ALA A 30 1.13 -1.66 -12.73
N SER A 31 0.79 -2.17 -11.55
CA SER A 31 -0.56 -2.66 -11.25
C SER A 31 -1.58 -1.53 -11.31
N TRP A 32 -1.22 -0.34 -10.79
CA TRP A 32 -2.09 0.85 -10.85
C TRP A 32 -2.40 1.27 -12.28
N TYR A 33 -1.41 1.19 -13.19
CA TYR A 33 -1.62 1.50 -14.61
C TYR A 33 -2.50 0.46 -15.33
N ASN A 34 -2.37 -0.82 -14.99
CA ASN A 34 -3.17 -1.90 -15.57
C ASN A 34 -4.58 -2.04 -14.97
N GLY A 35 -4.92 -1.24 -13.95
CA GLY A 35 -6.19 -1.35 -13.23
C GLY A 35 -6.27 -2.57 -12.30
N GLU A 36 -5.15 -3.24 -12.06
CA GLU A 36 -5.03 -4.34 -11.10
C GLU A 36 -4.71 -3.80 -9.71
N ASP A 37 -5.34 -4.35 -8.68
CA ASP A 37 -5.17 -3.92 -7.30
C ASP A 37 -3.92 -4.56 -6.68
N GLY A 38 -2.74 -4.07 -7.05
CA GLY A 38 -1.45 -4.63 -6.59
C GLY A 38 -1.28 -4.60 -5.08
N LEU A 39 -1.97 -3.70 -4.37
CA LEU A 39 -2.03 -3.67 -2.91
C LEU A 39 -2.78 -4.89 -2.35
N GLN A 40 -3.88 -5.31 -2.99
CA GLN A 40 -4.58 -6.53 -2.59
C GLN A 40 -3.75 -7.77 -2.84
N THR A 41 -3.02 -7.87 -3.96
CA THR A 41 -2.14 -9.02 -4.23
C THR A 41 -1.02 -9.13 -3.19
N ILE A 42 -0.38 -8.02 -2.83
CA ILE A 42 0.66 -8.00 -1.78
C ILE A 42 0.05 -8.37 -0.43
N LYS A 43 -1.14 -7.84 -0.11
CA LYS A 43 -1.86 -8.17 1.13
C LYS A 43 -2.21 -9.66 1.18
N ASN A 44 -2.65 -10.25 0.08
CA ASN A 44 -2.92 -11.68 -0.01
C ASN A 44 -1.64 -12.49 0.17
N TRP A 45 -0.52 -12.09 -0.44
CA TRP A 45 0.78 -12.75 -0.26
C TRP A 45 1.29 -12.67 1.18
N PHE A 46 1.21 -11.50 1.81
CA PHE A 46 1.58 -11.31 3.23
C PHE A 46 0.56 -11.92 4.21
N ASN A 47 -0.67 -12.20 3.79
CA ASN A 47 -1.67 -12.89 4.62
C ASN A 47 -1.64 -14.42 4.41
N THR A 48 -0.93 -14.91 3.39
CA THR A 48 -0.73 -16.34 3.08
C THR A 48 0.25 -17.03 4.06
N GLU A 49 0.92 -16.27 4.94
CA GLU A 49 1.75 -16.82 6.02
C GLU A 49 0.94 -17.31 7.25
N LYS A 50 -0.38 -17.13 7.26
CA LYS A 50 -1.28 -18.09 7.93
C LYS A 50 -1.43 -19.29 7.00
N PRO A 51 -1.13 -20.53 7.42
CA PRO A 51 -1.19 -21.69 6.55
C PRO A 51 -2.62 -21.90 6.04
N ALA A 52 -2.90 -21.35 4.86
CA ALA A 52 -3.90 -21.85 3.95
C ALA A 52 -3.15 -22.74 2.95
N GLU A 53 -3.65 -23.95 2.81
CA GLU A 53 -3.06 -25.04 2.03
C GLU A 53 -2.63 -24.59 0.63
N GLN A 54 -1.41 -24.99 0.25
CA GLN A 54 -0.85 -24.76 -1.07
C GLN A 54 -1.78 -25.31 -2.17
N PRO A 55 -2.02 -24.55 -3.25
CA PRO A 55 -2.42 -25.14 -4.52
C PRO A 55 -1.26 -25.97 -5.08
N LYS A 56 -1.35 -27.30 -4.93
CA LYS A 56 -0.63 -28.25 -5.77
C LYS A 56 -1.59 -28.72 -6.86
N GLU A 57 -1.31 -28.34 -8.09
CA GLU A 57 -1.70 -29.16 -9.24
C GLU A 57 -0.44 -29.84 -9.79
N PRO A 58 -0.54 -31.11 -10.23
CA PRO A 58 -1.22 -31.38 -11.49
C PRO A 58 -2.14 -32.62 -11.54
N ALA A 59 -3.23 -32.47 -12.30
CA ALA A 59 -3.89 -33.45 -13.16
C ALA A 59 -4.39 -34.79 -12.56
N GLN A 60 -5.71 -34.90 -12.32
CA GLN A 60 -6.64 -35.91 -12.89
C GLN A 60 -8.10 -35.68 -12.42
N PRO A 61 -9.12 -36.18 -13.16
CA PRO A 61 -10.41 -35.52 -13.33
C PRO A 61 -11.41 -35.88 -12.22
N VAL A 62 -11.99 -34.86 -11.57
CA VAL A 62 -13.10 -35.05 -10.63
C VAL A 62 -14.18 -34.01 -10.90
N GLN A 63 -15.26 -34.51 -11.50
CA GLN A 63 -16.70 -34.18 -11.43
C GLN A 63 -17.17 -32.73 -11.11
N PRO A 64 -18.29 -32.28 -11.71
CA PRO A 64 -18.82 -30.93 -11.53
C PRO A 64 -19.10 -30.59 -10.06
N ILE A 65 -18.39 -29.60 -9.52
CA ILE A 65 -18.76 -28.96 -8.26
C ILE A 65 -19.69 -27.80 -8.64
N GLU A 66 -20.99 -28.07 -8.55
CA GLU A 66 -22.02 -27.05 -8.47
C GLU A 66 -21.74 -26.13 -7.26
N GLU A 67 -21.79 -24.83 -7.54
CA GLU A 67 -22.25 -23.74 -6.68
C GLU A 67 -21.76 -23.68 -5.22
N ARG A 68 -20.81 -22.78 -4.97
CA ARG A 68 -20.95 -21.76 -3.91
C ARG A 68 -20.39 -20.42 -4.40
N GLN A 69 -21.12 -19.81 -5.32
CA GLN A 69 -21.18 -18.35 -5.35
C GLN A 69 -22.17 -17.89 -4.27
N ALA A 70 -21.94 -16.66 -3.78
CA ALA A 70 -22.92 -15.77 -3.13
C ALA A 70 -23.05 -15.78 -1.60
N GLU A 71 -21.96 -15.51 -0.88
CA GLU A 71 -21.98 -14.65 0.33
C GLU A 71 -20.63 -13.88 0.29
N GLN A 72 -20.51 -12.56 0.05
CA GLN A 72 -21.07 -11.44 0.81
C GLN A 72 -21.05 -10.08 0.03
N PRO A 73 -22.06 -9.73 -0.79
CA PRO A 73 -22.09 -8.45 -1.50
C PRO A 73 -22.52 -7.23 -0.65
N ILE A 74 -22.83 -7.42 0.64
CA ILE A 74 -23.40 -6.37 1.50
C ILE A 74 -22.36 -5.73 2.44
N ALA A 75 -21.37 -6.51 2.92
CA ALA A 75 -20.30 -6.00 3.78
C ALA A 75 -19.40 -5.01 3.02
N ASP A 76 -19.03 -5.36 1.78
CA ASP A 76 -18.17 -4.52 0.93
C ASP A 76 -18.79 -3.16 0.63
N GLN A 77 -20.12 -3.05 0.47
CA GLN A 77 -20.77 -1.77 0.20
C GLN A 77 -20.76 -0.83 1.40
N GLN A 78 -20.92 -1.35 2.62
CA GLN A 78 -20.85 -0.52 3.83
C GLN A 78 -19.43 -0.04 4.09
N GLU A 79 -18.45 -0.93 3.91
CA GLU A 79 -17.03 -0.56 3.99
C GLU A 79 -16.67 0.50 2.94
N LEU A 80 -17.14 0.34 1.70
CA LEU A 80 -16.91 1.33 0.64
C LEU A 80 -17.47 2.72 1.00
N LEU A 81 -18.66 2.78 1.59
CA LEU A 81 -19.26 4.04 2.05
C LEU A 81 -18.46 4.65 3.20
N TYR A 82 -18.03 3.84 4.15
CA TYR A 82 -17.17 4.28 5.25
C TYR A 82 -15.84 4.86 4.75
N TYR A 83 -15.16 4.16 3.83
CA TYR A 83 -13.91 4.65 3.25
C TYR A 83 -14.10 5.93 2.44
N LYS A 84 -15.19 6.04 1.66
CA LYS A 84 -15.52 7.27 0.92
C LYS A 84 -15.71 8.46 1.85
N GLN A 85 -16.50 8.29 2.92
CA GLN A 85 -16.72 9.34 3.91
C GLN A 85 -15.41 9.76 4.58
N ARG A 86 -14.57 8.78 4.93
CA ARG A 86 -13.29 9.04 5.59
C ARG A 86 -12.32 9.80 4.68
N VAL A 87 -12.29 9.49 3.38
CA VAL A 87 -11.49 10.23 2.40
C VAL A 87 -11.96 11.68 2.30
N THR A 88 -13.27 11.92 2.17
CA THR A 88 -13.81 13.29 2.11
C THR A 88 -13.48 14.10 3.37
N GLU A 89 -13.58 13.50 4.55
CA GLU A 89 -13.23 14.14 5.82
C GLU A 89 -11.74 14.51 5.87
N LEU A 90 -10.86 13.55 5.53
CA LEU A 90 -9.41 13.78 5.50
C LEU A 90 -9.00 14.84 4.48
N GLU A 91 -9.66 14.89 3.33
CA GLU A 91 -9.44 15.93 2.32
C GLU A 91 -9.86 17.31 2.84
N ALA A 92 -11.02 17.40 3.50
CA ALA A 92 -11.47 18.64 4.12
C ALA A 92 -10.52 19.12 5.23
N GLU A 93 -10.04 18.21 6.08
CA GLU A 93 -9.02 18.52 7.09
C GLU A 93 -7.72 19.02 6.44
N ALA A 94 -7.25 18.37 5.38
CA ALA A 94 -6.04 18.77 4.67
C ALA A 94 -6.17 20.17 4.09
N ASP A 95 -7.32 20.50 3.51
CA ASP A 95 -7.57 21.83 2.95
C ASP A 95 -7.68 22.90 4.05
N GLN A 96 -8.34 22.61 5.17
CA GLN A 96 -8.33 23.50 6.33
C GLN A 96 -6.93 23.75 6.88
N LEU A 97 -6.10 22.71 6.92
CA LEU A 97 -4.72 22.82 7.42
C LEU A 97 -3.86 23.65 6.45
N LYS A 98 -4.04 23.48 5.14
CA LYS A 98 -3.39 24.33 4.13
C LYS A 98 -3.80 25.79 4.27
N GLU A 99 -5.08 26.09 4.50
CA GLU A 99 -5.53 27.47 4.73
C GLU A 99 -4.91 28.07 5.99
N GLN A 100 -4.83 27.31 7.09
CA GLN A 100 -4.17 27.76 8.32
C GLN A 100 -2.70 28.07 8.08
N VAL A 101 -1.99 27.18 7.37
CA VAL A 101 -0.58 27.41 6.99
C VAL A 101 -0.46 28.65 6.11
N TRP A 102 -1.35 28.84 5.15
CA TRP A 102 -1.33 30.01 4.28
C TRP A 102 -1.54 31.32 5.05
N LYS A 103 -2.50 31.35 5.99
CA LYS A 103 -2.74 32.51 6.87
C LYS A 103 -1.56 32.81 7.77
N LEU A 104 -1.02 31.79 8.45
CA LEU A 104 0.16 31.92 9.30
C LEU A 104 1.38 32.39 8.50
N GLN A 105 1.57 31.88 7.28
CA GLN A 105 2.63 32.34 6.39
C GLN A 105 2.44 33.80 5.99
N GLN A 106 1.21 34.23 5.68
CA GLN A 106 0.94 35.65 5.40
C GLN A 106 1.23 36.54 6.61
N GLU A 107 0.78 36.16 7.81
CA GLU A 107 1.07 36.90 9.05
C GLU A 107 2.57 37.02 9.30
N LEU A 108 3.32 35.91 9.16
CA LEU A 108 4.78 35.94 9.28
C LEU A 108 5.46 36.79 8.20
N SER A 109 4.92 36.81 6.98
CA SER A 109 5.44 37.63 5.88
C SER A 109 5.23 39.11 6.14
N GLN A 110 4.08 39.47 6.71
CA GLN A 110 3.77 40.85 7.10
C GLN A 110 4.63 41.31 8.28
N LEU A 111 4.77 40.49 9.34
CA LEU A 111 5.64 40.81 10.49
C LEU A 111 7.14 40.82 10.16
N ARG A 112 7.58 40.07 9.16
CA ARG A 112 8.99 40.08 8.70
C ARG A 112 9.27 41.21 7.69
N GLY A 113 8.24 41.73 7.04
CA GLY A 113 8.35 42.77 6.02
C GLY A 113 8.33 44.21 6.56
N GLU A 114 8.00 44.40 7.84
CA GLU A 114 8.21 45.64 8.62
C GLU A 114 9.54 45.63 9.38
#